data_AF-A0AA37HCH2-F1
#
_entry.id   AF-A0AA37HCH2-F1
#
_cell.length_a   1.000
_cell.length_b   1.000
_cell.length_c   1.000
_cell.angle_alpha   90.00
_cell.angle_beta   90.00
_cell.angle_gamma   90.00
#
_symmetry.space_group_name_H-M   'P 1'
#
loop_
_entity.id
_entity.type
_entity.pdbx_description
1 polymer ?
#
loop_
_entity_poly.entity_id
_entity_poly.type
_entity_poly.pdbx_seq_one_letter_code
_entity_poly.pdbx_strand_id
1 'polypeptide(L)' 'MKAQLNGQVNGQALRERWAALTRCVCDGARLMVGQGNYDTYVAHIRKTHPDQEPMTPTEFFRERQNARFGVGGRGGFRCC' A
#
# COMPACT_ATOMS: atom_id res chain seq x y z
N MET A 1 -18.93 42.94 -19.07
CA MET A 1 -19.45 41.81 -18.28
C MET A 1 -18.32 41.23 -17.45
N LYS A 2 -18.26 41.54 -16.15
CA LYS A 2 -17.24 41.01 -15.23
C LYS A 2 -17.75 39.75 -14.54
N ALA A 3 -16.78 38.87 -14.27
CA ALA A 3 -16.70 37.94 -13.14
C ALA A 3 -17.70 36.77 -13.11
N GLN A 4 -17.16 35.54 -13.15
CA GLN A 4 -17.51 34.41 -12.26
C GLN A 4 -17.01 33.08 -12.85
N LEU A 5 -15.73 32.71 -12.64
CA LEU A 5 -15.26 31.31 -12.68
C LEU A 5 -14.05 31.09 -11.73
N ASN A 6 -14.06 31.68 -10.52
CA ASN A 6 -12.96 31.51 -9.54
C ASN A 6 -13.39 30.80 -8.23
N GLY A 7 -14.56 30.12 -8.24
CA GLY A 7 -15.14 29.48 -7.05
C GLY A 7 -15.02 27.95 -6.98
N GLN A 8 -14.84 27.24 -8.10
CA GLN A 8 -14.81 25.77 -8.12
C GLN A 8 -13.41 25.15 -7.97
N VAL A 9 -12.36 25.90 -8.28
CA VAL A 9 -10.97 25.40 -8.29
C VAL A 9 -10.44 25.13 -6.88
N ASN A 10 -10.82 25.95 -5.89
CA ASN A 10 -10.35 25.79 -4.50
C ASN A 10 -10.92 24.56 -3.81
N GLY A 11 -12.20 24.24 -4.05
CA GLY A 11 -12.86 23.08 -3.45
C GLY A 11 -12.36 21.76 -4.03
N GLN A 12 -12.09 21.70 -5.33
CA GLN A 12 -11.55 20.51 -5.98
C GLN A 12 -10.09 20.26 -5.59
N ALA A 13 -9.25 21.30 -5.63
CA ALA A 13 -7.84 21.19 -5.21
C ALA A 13 -7.70 20.82 -3.72
N LEU A 14 -8.57 21.33 -2.84
CA LEU A 14 -8.60 20.94 -1.43
C LEU A 14 -8.94 19.45 -1.28
N ARG A 15 -9.94 18.95 -2.02
CA ARG A 15 -10.35 17.54 -1.99
C ARG A 15 -9.24 16.61 -2.51
N GLU A 16 -8.54 16.99 -3.57
CA GLU A 16 -7.40 16.24 -4.11
C GLU A 16 -6.25 16.17 -3.10
N ARG A 17 -5.92 17.29 -2.46
CA ARG A 17 -4.91 17.35 -1.39
C ARG A 17 -5.29 16.48 -0.18
N TRP A 18 -6.56 16.50 0.22
CA TRP A 18 -7.05 15.61 1.28
C TRP A 18 -7.00 14.14 0.86
N ALA A 19 -7.37 13.80 -0.37
CA ALA A 19 -7.30 12.43 -0.87
C ALA A 19 -5.85 11.91 -0.97
N ALA A 20 -4.91 12.77 -1.37
CA ALA A 20 -3.49 12.44 -1.38
C ALA A 20 -2.94 12.23 0.04
N LEU A 21 -3.33 13.09 0.99
CA LEU A 21 -2.96 12.96 2.40
C LEU A 21 -3.51 11.67 3.03
N THR A 22 -4.80 11.37 2.84
CA THR A 22 -5.40 10.14 3.40
C THR A 22 -4.76 8.89 2.82
N ARG A 23 -4.46 8.87 1.51
CA ARG A 23 -3.71 7.77 0.89
C ARG A 23 -2.33 7.59 1.52
N CYS A 24 -1.57 8.68 1.68
CA CYS A 24 -0.25 8.64 2.31
C CYS A 24 -0.31 8.11 3.75
N VAL A 25 -1.30 8.54 4.53
CA VAL A 25 -1.50 8.09 5.92
C VAL A 25 -1.89 6.61 5.97
N CYS A 26 -2.80 6.16 5.10
CA CYS A 26 -3.17 4.74 5.02
C CYS A 26 -1.98 3.86 4.62
N ASP A 27 -1.16 4.31 3.67
CA ASP A 27 0.04 3.57 3.25
C ASP A 27 1.08 3.51 4.38
N GLY A 28 1.29 4.61 5.13
CA GLY A 28 2.12 4.61 6.33
C GLY A 28 1.60 3.69 7.44
N ALA A 29 0.29 3.70 7.71
CA ALA A 29 -0.33 2.83 8.71
C ALA A 29 -0.18 1.33 8.34
N ARG A 30 -0.31 0.98 7.06
CA ARG A 30 -0.09 -0.39 6.56
C ARG A 30 1.35 -0.87 6.80
N LEU A 31 2.34 0.01 6.59
CA LEU A 31 3.74 -0.28 6.90
C LEU A 31 3.95 -0.52 8.40
N MET A 32 3.34 0.29 9.27
CA MET A 32 3.43 0.15 10.73
C MET A 32 2.80 -1.16 11.24
N VAL A 33 1.68 -1.59 10.65
CA VAL A 33 1.02 -2.86 10.99
C VAL A 33 1.80 -4.07 10.43
N GLY A 34 2.73 -3.84 9.49
CA GLY A 34 3.44 -4.90 8.77
C GLY A 34 2.54 -5.63 7.76
N GLN A 35 1.39 -5.04 7.42
CA GLN A 35 0.45 -5.60 6.46
C GLN A 35 0.72 -4.99 5.09
N GLY A 36 1.51 -5.68 4.28
CA GLY A 36 1.76 -5.28 2.91
C GLY A 36 0.45 -5.19 2.12
N ASN A 37 0.35 -4.21 1.21
CA ASN A 37 -0.76 -4.14 0.26
C ASN A 37 -0.48 -5.10 -0.90
N TYR A 38 -1.42 -6.01 -1.19
CA TYR A 38 -1.30 -6.98 -2.28
C TYR A 38 -1.12 -6.32 -3.64
N ASP A 39 -1.88 -5.27 -3.94
CA ASP A 39 -1.78 -4.58 -5.24
C ASP A 39 -0.42 -3.92 -5.43
N THR A 40 0.13 -3.37 -4.34
CA THR A 40 1.49 -2.79 -4.34
C THR A 40 2.55 -3.88 -4.54
N TYR A 41 2.37 -5.05 -3.93
CA TYR A 41 3.23 -6.21 -4.14
C TYR A 41 3.18 -6.69 -5.60
N VAL A 42 1.99 -6.86 -6.18
CA VAL A 42 1.83 -7.28 -7.59
C VAL A 42 2.47 -6.26 -8.53
N ALA A 43 2.23 -4.97 -8.30
CA ALA A 43 2.86 -3.90 -9.09
C ALA A 43 4.39 -3.93 -8.97
N HIS A 44 4.92 -4.23 -7.77
CA HIS A 44 6.35 -4.36 -7.55
C HIS A 44 6.93 -5.59 -8.26
N ILE A 45 6.32 -6.78 -8.12
CA ILE A 45 6.79 -8.01 -8.79
C ILE A 45 6.77 -7.84 -10.30
N ARG A 46 5.68 -7.32 -10.87
CA ARG A 46 5.60 -7.08 -12.32
C ARG A 46 6.65 -6.10 -12.82
N LYS A 47 7.10 -5.16 -11.99
CA LYS A 47 8.12 -4.17 -12.34
C LYS A 47 9.56 -4.69 -12.15
N THR A 48 9.82 -5.41 -11.06
CA THR A 48 11.17 -5.83 -10.66
C THR A 48 11.51 -7.24 -11.15
N HIS A 49 10.51 -8.10 -11.28
CA HIS A 49 10.62 -9.50 -11.66
C HIS A 49 9.54 -9.84 -12.71
N PRO A 50 9.68 -9.34 -13.95
CA PRO A 50 8.68 -9.58 -15.00
C PRO A 50 8.51 -11.07 -15.36
N ASP A 51 9.53 -11.89 -15.06
CA ASP A 51 9.53 -13.33 -15.33
C ASP A 51 8.92 -14.17 -14.20
N GLN A 52 8.54 -13.56 -13.08
CA GLN A 52 7.91 -14.26 -11.95
C GLN A 52 6.43 -13.92 -11.85
N GLU A 53 5.60 -14.95 -11.72
CA GLU A 53 4.18 -14.77 -11.48
C GLU A 53 3.94 -14.35 -10.01
N PRO A 54 3.18 -13.27 -9.75
CA PRO A 54 2.90 -12.86 -8.39
C PRO A 54 2.13 -13.96 -7.64
N MET A 55 2.58 -14.26 -6.42
CA MET A 55 1.84 -15.08 -5.44
C MET A 55 0.36 -14.70 -5.35
N THR A 56 -0.50 -15.66 -5.05
CA THR A 56 -1.93 -15.38 -4.83
C THR A 56 -2.14 -14.53 -3.57
N PRO A 57 -3.29 -13.83 -3.44
CA PRO A 57 -3.58 -13.00 -2.26
C PRO A 57 -3.50 -13.78 -0.94
N THR A 58 -3.96 -15.03 -0.95
CA THR A 58 -3.94 -15.93 0.21
C THR A 58 -2.52 -16.32 0.60
N GLU A 59 -1.67 -16.64 -0.37
CA GLU A 59 -0.26 -16.97 -0.13
C GLU A 59 0.50 -15.76 0.40
N PHE A 60 0.28 -14.60 -0.20
CA PHE A 60 0.85 -13.34 0.27
C PHE A 60 0.45 -13.05 1.72
N PHE A 61 -0.83 -13.23 2.08
CA PHE A 61 -1.28 -13.02 3.46
C PHE A 61 -0.67 -14.03 4.44
N ARG A 62 -0.54 -15.30 4.04
CA ARG A 62 0.13 -16.34 4.85
C ARG A 62 1.61 -16.03 5.02
N GLU A 63 2.31 -15.61 3.98
CA GLU A 63 3.72 -15.21 4.03
C GLU A 63 3.93 -14.04 5.00
N ARG A 64 3.07 -13.00 4.95
CA ARG A 64 3.15 -11.87 5.88
C ARG A 64 2.88 -12.28 7.33
N GLN A 65 1.91 -13.17 7.55
CA GLN A 65 1.68 -13.74 8.88
C GLN A 65 2.88 -14.56 9.37
N ASN A 66 3.46 -15.40 8.51
CA ASN A 66 4.62 -16.21 8.85
C ASN A 66 5.85 -15.34 9.16
N ALA A 67 6.06 -14.25 8.39
CA ALA A 67 7.15 -13.31 8.64
C ALA A 67 6.97 -12.52 9.95
N ARG A 68 5.73 -12.26 10.38
CA ARG A 68 5.45 -11.50 11.61
C ARG A 68 5.35 -12.36 12.86
N PHE A 69 4.73 -13.54 12.75
CA PHE A 69 4.42 -14.41 13.89
C PHE A 69 5.24 -15.69 13.93
N GLY A 70 6.06 -15.97 12.91
CA GLY A 70 6.94 -17.14 12.88
C GLY A 70 6.24 -18.50 12.77
N VAL A 71 4.92 -18.53 12.58
CA VAL A 71 4.15 -19.76 12.50
C VAL A 71 4.55 -20.50 11.22
N GLY A 72 4.97 -21.77 11.34
CA GLY A 72 5.44 -22.58 10.19
C GLY A 72 6.97 -22.66 10.01
N GLY A 73 7.76 -22.25 10.99
CA GLY A 73 9.17 -22.67 11.13
C GLY A 73 10.19 -22.10 10.14
N ARG A 74 9.81 -21.12 9.31
CA ARG A 74 10.71 -20.53 8.29
C ARG A 74 11.01 -19.03 8.41
N GLY A 75 10.48 -18.30 9.39
CA GLY A 75 10.70 -16.84 9.43
C GLY A 75 10.31 -16.06 10.68
N GLY A 76 10.27 -16.69 11.85
CA GLY A 76 10.06 -15.97 13.11
C GLY A 76 11.38 -15.45 13.67
N PHE A 77 11.42 -14.16 14.02
CA PHE A 77 12.43 -13.45 14.82
C PHE A 77 13.53 -14.35 15.41
N ARG A 78 14.52 -14.72 14.59
CA ARG A 78 15.76 -15.32 15.10
C ARG A 78 16.61 -14.16 15.57
N CYS A 79 16.35 -13.72 16.80
CA CYS A 79 17.35 -12.96 17.54
C CYS A 79 18.60 -13.84 17.60
N CYS A 80 19.59 -13.49 16.79
CA CYS A 80 20.99 -13.77 17.12
C CYS A 80 21.42 -12.77 18.19
#